data_AF-A0A5C6AHW2-F1
#
_entry.id   AF-A0A5C6AHW2-F1
#
_cell.length_a   1.000
_cell.length_b   1.000
_cell.length_c   1.000
_cell.angle_alpha   90.00
_cell.angle_beta   90.00
_cell.angle_gamma   90.00
#
_symmetry.space_group_name_H-M   'P 1'
#
loop_
_entity.id
_entity.type
_entity.pdbx_description
1 polymer ?
#
loop_
_entity_poly.entity_id
_entity_poly.type
_entity_poly.pdbx_seq_one_letter_code
_entity_poly.pdbx_strand_id
1 'polypeptide(L)'
;MSEADVRSIESLEDLHRAVDHLAERMLLQGYQLQAITMNVERHFGQDYPAYWRRQLQIAEREFVEARERLSRKQFALRPGEHHPATEERKQVARWKNRIRLCQQKIEKSRTLAVEMEQQCEKFKGPVAELIELAEVRLPNAAARLGGLIARLRDYQQGQSP
;
A
#
# COMPACT_ATOMS: atom_id res chain seq x y z
N MET A 1 20.35 -46.46 -28.56
CA MET A 1 20.59 -45.01 -28.61
C MET A 1 19.22 -44.37 -28.72
N SER A 2 18.76 -43.68 -27.68
CA SER A 2 17.43 -43.07 -27.66
C SER A 2 17.47 -41.85 -28.58
N GLU A 3 16.86 -41.95 -29.77
CA GLU A 3 16.51 -40.78 -30.58
C GLU A 3 15.63 -39.89 -29.72
N ALA A 4 16.17 -38.73 -29.32
CA ALA A 4 15.38 -37.70 -28.70
C ALA A 4 14.45 -37.15 -29.78
N ASP A 5 13.18 -37.54 -29.72
CA ASP A 5 12.11 -37.05 -30.59
C ASP A 5 11.81 -35.57 -30.24
N VAL A 6 12.70 -34.67 -30.67
CA VAL A 6 12.53 -33.21 -30.54
C VAL A 6 11.46 -32.79 -31.54
N ARG A 7 10.19 -32.96 -31.16
CA ARG A 7 9.04 -32.74 -32.06
C ARG A 7 8.84 -31.29 -32.52
N SER A 8 9.45 -30.30 -31.86
CA SER A 8 9.52 -28.94 -32.41
C SER A 8 10.51 -28.05 -31.65
N ILE A 9 11.53 -27.54 -32.35
CA ILE A 9 12.40 -26.45 -31.84
C ILE A 9 11.57 -25.17 -31.60
N GLU A 10 10.49 -24.97 -32.38
CA GLU A 10 9.57 -23.84 -32.24
C GLU A 10 8.93 -23.80 -30.84
N SER A 11 8.52 -24.95 -30.30
CA SER A 11 7.93 -25.02 -28.95
C SER A 11 8.93 -24.63 -27.85
N LEU A 12 10.22 -24.89 -28.06
CA LEU A 12 11.27 -24.45 -27.13
C LEU A 12 11.51 -22.94 -27.23
N GLU A 13 11.42 -22.37 -28.43
CA GLU A 13 11.48 -20.92 -28.65
C GLU A 13 10.27 -20.20 -28.05
N ASP A 14 9.08 -20.78 -28.17
CA ASP A 14 7.88 -20.29 -27.49
C ASP A 14 8.05 -20.29 -25.98
N LEU A 15 8.60 -21.38 -25.42
CA LEU A 15 8.89 -21.46 -23.99
C LEU A 15 9.91 -20.39 -23.57
N HIS A 16 10.98 -20.19 -24.35
CA HIS A 16 11.97 -19.14 -24.07
C HIS A 16 11.33 -17.76 -24.02
N ARG A 17 10.55 -17.39 -25.05
CA ARG A 17 9.80 -16.13 -25.07
C ARG A 17 8.84 -16.01 -23.90
N ALA A 18 8.15 -17.09 -23.54
CA ALA A 18 7.23 -17.10 -22.41
C ALA A 18 7.94 -16.87 -21.07
N VAL A 19 9.13 -17.44 -20.88
CA VAL A 19 9.96 -17.23 -19.68
C VAL A 19 10.44 -15.79 -19.58
N ASP A 20 10.91 -15.20 -20.68
CA ASP A 20 11.33 -13.80 -20.72
C ASP A 20 10.16 -12.86 -20.34
N HIS A 21 9.01 -13.04 -20.98
CA HIS A 21 7.82 -12.25 -20.67
C HIS A 21 7.31 -12.46 -19.25
N LEU A 22 7.42 -13.68 -18.71
CA LEU A 22 7.07 -13.95 -17.33
C LEU A 22 8.00 -13.19 -16.37
N ALA A 23 9.31 -13.19 -16.64
CA ALA A 23 10.30 -12.46 -15.85
C ALA A 23 9.99 -10.96 -15.82
N GLU A 24 9.79 -10.34 -16.98
CA GLU A 24 9.44 -8.91 -17.09
C GLU A 24 8.18 -8.56 -16.29
N ARG A 25 7.13 -9.37 -16.44
CA ARG A 25 5.86 -9.14 -15.75
C ARG A 25 5.99 -9.31 -14.24
N MET A 26 6.66 -10.37 -13.78
CA MET A 26 6.88 -10.62 -12.36
C MET A 26 7.72 -9.51 -11.73
N LEU A 27 8.71 -8.99 -12.45
CA LEU A 27 9.53 -7.89 -11.99
C LEU A 27 8.72 -6.61 -11.79
N LEU A 28 7.92 -6.22 -12.79
CA LEU A 28 7.04 -5.06 -12.69
C LEU A 28 6.06 -5.20 -11.52
N GLN A 29 5.44 -6.37 -11.36
CA GLN A 29 4.51 -6.62 -10.26
C GLN A 29 5.22 -6.62 -8.89
N GLY A 30 6.43 -7.18 -8.80
CA GLY A 30 7.24 -7.15 -7.58
C GLY A 30 7.51 -5.73 -7.11
N TYR A 31 7.93 -4.84 -8.02
CA TYR A 31 8.13 -3.42 -7.70
C TYR A 31 6.85 -2.69 -7.31
N GLN A 32 5.72 -3.00 -7.95
CA GLN A 32 4.42 -2.44 -7.57
C GLN A 32 4.02 -2.87 -6.15
N LEU A 33 4.20 -4.14 -5.81
CA LEU A 33 3.92 -4.66 -4.46
C LEU A 33 4.84 -4.00 -3.43
N GLN A 34 6.13 -3.85 -3.73
CA GLN A 34 7.07 -3.17 -2.84
C GLN A 34 6.64 -1.72 -2.57
N ALA A 35 6.26 -0.98 -3.61
CA ALA A 35 5.79 0.39 -3.49
C ALA A 35 4.50 0.50 -2.66
N ILE A 36 3.55 -0.43 -2.85
CA ILE A 36 2.32 -0.50 -2.05
C ILE A 36 2.66 -0.73 -0.58
N THR A 37 3.54 -1.68 -0.26
CA THR A 37 3.97 -1.97 1.11
C THR A 37 4.57 -0.72 1.77
N MET A 38 5.50 -0.03 1.09
CA MET A 38 6.08 1.21 1.62
C MET A 38 5.04 2.31 1.85
N ASN A 39 4.05 2.43 0.96
CA ASN A 39 2.98 3.42 1.09
C ASN A 39 2.04 3.09 2.25
N VAL A 40 1.74 1.82 2.48
CA VAL A 40 0.93 1.36 3.63
C VAL A 40 1.67 1.65 4.94
N GLU A 41 2.95 1.32 5.03
CA GLU A 41 3.79 1.62 6.20
C GLU A 41 3.80 3.11 6.51
N ARG A 42 4.05 3.96 5.50
CA ARG A 42 4.03 5.42 5.66
C ARG A 42 2.64 5.92 6.10
N HIS A 43 1.59 5.45 5.45
CA HIS A 43 0.23 5.90 5.73
C HIS A 43 -0.17 5.63 7.17
N PHE A 44 0.00 4.40 7.65
CA PHE A 44 -0.44 4.02 8.98
C PHE A 44 0.55 4.43 10.08
N GLY A 45 1.86 4.46 9.77
CA GLY A 45 2.89 4.88 10.73
C GLY A 45 2.99 6.39 10.92
N GLN A 46 2.71 7.18 9.88
CA GLN A 46 2.98 8.63 9.87
C GLN A 46 1.72 9.45 9.55
N ASP A 47 1.15 9.25 8.36
CA ASP A 47 0.14 10.18 7.82
C ASP A 47 -1.18 10.14 8.60
N TYR A 48 -1.69 8.94 8.88
CA TYR A 48 -2.95 8.72 9.57
C TYR A 48 -2.91 9.23 11.02
N PRO A 49 -1.90 8.92 11.86
CA PRO A 49 -1.74 9.53 13.17
C PRO A 49 -1.60 11.06 13.12
N ALA A 50 -0.78 11.59 12.19
CA ALA A 50 -0.56 13.03 12.06
C ALA A 50 -1.86 13.78 11.70
N TYR A 51 -2.64 13.22 10.77
CA TYR A 51 -3.95 13.75 10.40
C TYR A 51 -4.87 13.88 11.62
N TRP A 52 -5.03 12.82 12.42
CA TRP A 52 -5.94 12.86 13.56
C TRP A 52 -5.47 13.78 14.69
N ARG A 53 -4.16 13.91 14.91
CA ARG A 53 -3.61 14.92 15.83
C ARG A 53 -3.94 16.34 15.37
N ARG A 54 -3.78 16.64 14.08
CA ARG A 54 -4.17 17.94 13.50
C ARG A 54 -5.66 18.19 13.63
N GLN A 55 -6.49 17.16 13.37
CA GLN A 55 -7.95 17.26 13.51
C GLN A 55 -8.38 17.49 14.96
N LEU A 56 -7.67 16.92 15.94
CA LEU A 56 -7.91 17.17 17.35
C LEU A 56 -7.65 18.64 17.70
N GLN A 57 -6.50 19.19 17.30
CA GLN A 57 -6.16 20.60 17.54
C GLN A 57 -7.21 21.56 16.95
N ILE A 58 -7.67 21.28 15.73
CA ILE A 58 -8.75 22.04 15.11
C ILE A 58 -10.03 21.93 15.95
N ALA A 59 -10.44 20.71 16.30
CA ALA A 59 -11.68 20.50 17.07
C ALA A 59 -11.64 21.16 18.45
N GLU A 60 -10.49 21.18 19.12
CA GLU A 60 -10.28 21.85 20.40
C GLU A 60 -10.42 23.38 20.27
N ARG A 61 -9.80 23.97 19.24
CA ARG A 61 -9.94 25.41 18.96
C ARG A 61 -11.41 25.78 18.68
N GLU A 62 -12.07 25.04 17.78
CA GLU A 62 -13.47 25.31 17.43
C GLU A 62 -14.43 25.09 18.62
N PHE A 63 -14.10 24.15 19.52
CA PHE A 63 -14.86 23.94 20.75
C PHE A 63 -14.76 25.14 21.70
N VAL A 64 -13.56 25.71 21.87
CA VAL A 64 -13.37 26.94 22.68
C VAL A 64 -14.18 28.08 22.08
N GLU A 65 -14.07 28.33 20.78
CA GLU A 65 -14.85 29.38 20.11
C GLU A 65 -16.36 29.17 20.21
N ALA A 66 -16.83 27.92 20.11
CA ALA A 66 -18.26 27.61 20.28
C ALA A 66 -18.73 27.87 21.71
N ARG A 67 -17.91 27.55 22.72
CA ARG A 67 -18.21 27.86 24.13
C ARG A 67 -18.25 29.36 24.38
N GLU A 68 -17.34 30.12 23.81
CA GLU A 68 -17.35 31.57 23.92
C GLU A 68 -18.60 32.19 23.27
N ARG A 69 -18.98 31.73 22.08
CA ARG A 69 -20.22 32.16 21.40
C ARG A 69 -21.45 31.89 22.26
N LEU A 70 -21.53 30.69 22.84
CA LEU A 70 -22.61 30.34 23.77
C LEU A 70 -22.62 31.26 25.00
N SER A 71 -21.45 31.45 25.62
CA SER A 71 -21.28 32.33 26.78
C SER A 71 -21.73 33.76 26.48
N ARG A 72 -21.23 34.37 25.39
CA ARG A 72 -21.61 35.72 24.95
C ARG A 72 -23.12 35.85 24.77
N LYS A 73 -23.78 34.86 24.13
CA LYS A 73 -25.23 34.88 23.93
C LYS A 73 -26.03 34.73 25.23
N GLN A 74 -25.50 34.00 26.21
CA GLN A 74 -26.11 33.87 27.53
C GLN A 74 -25.98 35.15 28.37
N PHE A 75 -24.85 35.84 28.27
CA PHE A 75 -24.60 37.09 29.01
C PHE A 75 -25.22 38.34 28.37
N ALA A 76 -25.50 38.33 27.07
CA ALA A 76 -26.14 39.45 26.37
C ALA A 76 -27.64 39.63 26.68
N LEU A 77 -28.22 38.79 27.54
CA LEU A 77 -29.63 38.83 27.92
C LEU A 77 -29.84 39.83 29.07
N ARG A 78 -30.82 40.74 28.90
CA ARG A 78 -31.32 41.57 30.00
C ARG A 78 -32.07 40.69 31.02
N PRO A 79 -32.14 41.09 32.30
CA PRO A 79 -32.96 40.39 33.28
C PRO A 79 -34.41 40.30 32.78
N GLY A 80 -34.91 39.08 32.53
CA GLY A 80 -36.28 38.83 32.05
C GLY A 80 -36.41 38.45 30.57
N GLU A 81 -35.37 38.60 29.74
CA GLU A 81 -35.38 38.12 28.35
C GLU A 81 -34.76 36.71 28.23
N HIS A 82 -35.39 35.83 27.44
CA HIS A 82 -34.88 34.50 27.16
C HIS A 82 -34.79 34.28 25.65
N HIS A 83 -33.59 34.40 25.08
CA HIS A 83 -33.35 33.92 23.72
C HIS A 83 -32.88 32.46 23.74
N PRO A 84 -33.46 31.60 22.89
CA PRO A 84 -33.03 30.22 22.79
C PRO A 84 -31.60 30.15 22.23
N ALA A 85 -30.63 29.81 23.08
CA ALA A 85 -29.24 29.51 22.69
C ALA A 85 -29.08 28.07 22.16
N THR A 86 -30.12 27.54 21.52
CA THR A 86 -30.22 26.12 21.12
C THR A 86 -29.17 25.76 20.08
N GLU A 87 -28.93 26.64 19.09
CA GLU A 87 -27.94 26.41 18.05
C GLU A 87 -26.50 26.45 18.59
N GLU A 88 -26.20 27.38 19.51
CA GLU A 88 -24.90 27.47 20.15
C GLU A 88 -24.62 26.25 21.04
N ARG A 89 -25.63 25.77 21.77
CA ARG A 89 -25.55 24.51 22.54
C ARG A 89 -25.30 23.31 21.63
N LYS A 90 -25.99 23.22 20.48
CA LYS A 90 -25.76 22.15 19.50
C LYS A 90 -24.34 22.19 18.95
N GLN A 91 -23.81 23.38 18.65
CA GLN A 91 -22.44 23.51 18.13
C GLN A 91 -21.38 23.12 19.18
N VAL A 92 -21.57 23.49 20.45
CA VAL A 92 -20.70 23.01 21.54
C VAL A 92 -20.75 21.49 21.64
N ALA A 93 -21.94 20.87 21.58
CA ALA A 93 -22.08 19.42 21.62
C ALA A 93 -21.42 18.73 20.41
N ARG A 94 -21.57 19.29 19.21
CA ARG A 94 -20.93 18.80 17.98
C ARG A 94 -19.41 18.77 18.11
N TRP A 95 -18.79 19.86 18.54
CA TRP A 95 -17.34 19.93 18.67
C TRP A 95 -16.82 19.06 19.82
N LYS A 96 -17.57 18.96 20.93
CA LYS A 96 -17.26 18.00 22.00
C LYS A 96 -17.25 16.55 21.49
N ASN A 97 -18.24 16.17 20.68
CA ASN A 97 -18.29 14.84 20.06
C ASN A 97 -17.15 14.64 19.06
N ARG A 98 -16.77 15.68 18.31
CA ARG A 98 -15.64 15.64 17.38
C ARG A 98 -14.32 15.41 18.11
N ILE A 99 -14.08 16.07 19.25
CA ILE A 99 -12.90 15.84 20.09
C ILE A 99 -12.84 14.38 20.52
N ARG A 100 -13.95 13.83 21.05
CA ARG A 100 -14.03 12.42 21.46
C ARG A 100 -13.71 11.47 20.30
N LEU A 101 -14.25 11.73 19.11
CA LEU A 101 -13.94 10.94 17.91
C LEU A 101 -12.44 11.01 17.57
N CYS A 102 -11.84 12.20 17.58
CA CYS A 102 -10.42 12.36 17.26
C CYS A 102 -9.55 11.60 18.26
N GLN A 103 -9.84 11.70 19.56
CA GLN A 103 -9.15 10.93 20.60
C GLN A 103 -9.26 9.42 20.37
N GLN A 104 -10.46 8.91 20.10
CA GLN A 104 -10.67 7.49 19.78
C GLN A 104 -9.87 7.04 18.53
N LYS A 105 -9.81 7.90 17.50
CA LYS A 105 -9.06 7.60 16.26
C LYS A 105 -7.55 7.64 16.48
N ILE A 106 -7.05 8.54 17.33
CA ILE A 106 -5.63 8.58 17.71
C ILE A 106 -5.25 7.31 18.46
N GLU A 107 -6.05 6.88 19.45
CA GLU A 107 -5.78 5.63 20.16
C GLU A 107 -5.80 4.43 19.20
N LYS A 108 -6.82 4.33 18.35
CA LYS A 108 -6.89 3.28 17.34
C LYS A 108 -5.72 3.32 16.35
N SER A 109 -5.19 4.50 16.02
CA SER A 109 -4.06 4.64 15.11
C SER A 109 -2.79 3.97 15.63
N ARG A 110 -2.59 3.92 16.95
CA ARG A 110 -1.41 3.26 17.55
C ARG A 110 -1.45 1.75 17.31
N THR A 111 -2.60 1.12 17.57
CA THR A 111 -2.78 -0.31 17.33
C THR A 111 -2.68 -0.64 15.84
N LEU A 112 -3.31 0.16 14.98
CA LEU A 112 -3.25 -0.03 13.53
C LEU A 112 -1.82 0.13 12.99
N ALA A 113 -1.03 1.07 13.51
CA ALA A 113 0.35 1.25 13.06
C ALA A 113 1.18 -0.02 13.31
N VAL A 114 1.10 -0.58 14.52
CA VAL A 114 1.83 -1.82 14.88
C VAL A 114 1.33 -3.01 14.05
N GLU A 115 0.02 -3.16 13.90
CA GLU A 115 -0.56 -4.25 13.11
C GLU A 115 -0.10 -4.16 11.64
N MET A 116 -0.16 -2.97 11.05
CA MET A 116 0.21 -2.75 9.65
C MET A 116 1.71 -2.92 9.44
N GLU A 117 2.56 -2.46 10.36
CA GLU A 117 4.01 -2.71 10.33
C GLU A 117 4.30 -4.22 10.30
N GLN A 118 3.67 -4.99 11.18
CA GLN A 118 3.85 -6.45 11.21
C GLN A 118 3.38 -7.13 9.93
N GLN A 119 2.27 -6.68 9.33
CA GLN A 119 1.81 -7.23 8.05
C GLN A 119 2.80 -6.86 6.93
N CYS A 120 3.25 -5.61 6.87
CA CYS A 120 4.20 -5.15 5.86
C CYS A 120 5.52 -5.92 5.94
N GLU A 121 6.03 -6.18 7.15
CA GLU A 121 7.25 -6.98 7.35
C GLU A 121 7.11 -8.40 6.80
N LYS A 122 5.95 -9.04 7.00
CA LYS A 122 5.66 -10.36 6.43
C LYS A 122 5.60 -10.36 4.90
N PHE A 123 5.26 -9.23 4.28
CA PHE A 123 5.20 -9.11 2.82
C PHE A 123 6.57 -8.81 2.19
N LYS A 124 7.51 -8.19 2.90
CA LYS A 124 8.83 -7.81 2.35
C LYS A 124 9.62 -9.01 1.85
N GLY A 125 9.67 -10.11 2.61
CA GLY A 125 10.38 -11.33 2.22
C GLY A 125 9.88 -11.93 0.91
N PRO A 126 8.59 -12.31 0.82
CA PRO A 126 8.00 -12.87 -0.41
C PRO A 126 8.11 -11.94 -1.63
N VAL A 127 8.00 -10.62 -1.43
CA VAL A 127 8.18 -9.64 -2.53
C VAL A 127 9.63 -9.60 -2.99
N ALA A 128 10.60 -9.63 -2.07
CA ALA A 128 12.02 -9.70 -2.42
C ALA A 128 12.37 -10.99 -3.16
N GLU A 129 11.83 -12.14 -2.73
CA GLU A 129 11.99 -13.43 -3.41
C GLU A 129 11.37 -13.41 -4.82
N LEU A 130 10.21 -12.77 -4.98
CA LEU A 130 9.57 -12.61 -6.29
C LEU A 130 10.44 -11.77 -7.25
N ILE A 131 11.01 -10.67 -6.75
CA ILE A 131 11.90 -9.80 -7.53
C ILE A 131 13.19 -10.56 -7.90
N GLU A 132 13.81 -11.28 -6.97
CA GLU A 132 15.02 -12.07 -7.24
C GLU A 132 14.76 -13.16 -8.29
N LEU A 133 13.63 -13.86 -8.18
CA LEU A 133 13.22 -14.86 -9.15
C LEU A 133 13.10 -14.25 -10.55
N ALA A 134 12.51 -13.06 -10.64
CA ALA A 134 12.27 -12.34 -11.89
C ALA A 134 13.54 -11.70 -12.49
N GLU A 135 14.43 -11.14 -11.67
CA GLU A 135 15.66 -10.47 -12.13
C GLU A 135 16.80 -11.43 -12.44
N VAL A 136 16.90 -12.53 -11.69
CA VAL A 136 18.08 -13.39 -11.72
C VAL A 136 17.74 -14.77 -12.23
N ARG A 137 16.80 -15.46 -11.59
CA ARG A 137 16.62 -16.91 -11.83
C ARG A 137 15.95 -17.20 -13.15
N LEU A 138 14.88 -16.48 -13.51
CA LEU A 138 14.20 -16.65 -14.79
C LEU A 138 15.07 -16.24 -15.98
N PRO A 139 15.77 -15.08 -15.98
CA PRO A 139 16.67 -14.72 -17.08
C PRO A 139 17.82 -15.71 -17.25
N ASN A 140 18.42 -16.21 -16.17
CA ASN A 140 19.44 -17.24 -16.24
C ASN A 140 18.91 -18.57 -16.82
N ALA A 141 17.66 -18.93 -16.49
CA ALA A 141 17.01 -20.10 -17.06
C ALA A 141 16.72 -19.92 -18.57
N ALA A 142 16.23 -18.74 -18.97
CA ALA A 142 16.02 -18.38 -20.38
C ALA A 142 17.33 -18.45 -21.18
N ALA A 143 18.41 -17.85 -20.68
CA ALA A 143 19.72 -17.89 -21.32
C ALA A 143 20.24 -19.33 -21.52
N ARG A 144 20.06 -20.21 -20.52
CA ARG A 144 20.39 -21.64 -20.62
C ARG A 144 19.55 -22.34 -21.69
N LEU A 145 18.24 -22.06 -21.73
CA LEU A 145 17.34 -22.60 -22.75
C LEU A 145 17.73 -22.13 -24.15
N GLY A 146 18.08 -20.85 -24.32
CA GLY A 146 18.56 -20.29 -25.59
C GLY A 146 19.83 -20.98 -26.08
N GLY A 147 20.78 -21.26 -25.19
CA GLY A 147 21.98 -22.02 -25.53
C GLY A 147 21.70 -23.47 -25.95
N LEU A 148 20.71 -24.13 -25.33
CA LEU A 148 20.27 -25.46 -25.74
C LEU A 148 19.58 -25.45 -27.11
N ILE A 149 18.71 -24.47 -27.36
CA ILE A 149 18.07 -24.27 -28.67
C ILE A 149 19.11 -24.06 -29.77
N ALA A 150 20.14 -23.26 -29.53
CA ALA A 150 21.22 -23.03 -30.49
C ALA A 150 21.94 -24.35 -30.86
N ARG A 151 22.32 -25.15 -29.87
CA ARG A 151 22.98 -26.45 -30.11
C ARG A 151 22.08 -27.44 -30.88
N LEU A 152 20.77 -27.44 -30.61
CA LEU A 152 19.83 -28.27 -31.35
C LEU A 152 19.72 -27.85 -32.82
N ARG A 153 19.77 -26.54 -33.10
CA ARG A 153 19.80 -26.02 -34.48
C ARG A 153 21.09 -26.41 -35.20
N ASP A 154 22.25 -26.29 -34.56
CA ASP A 154 23.54 -26.67 -35.14
C ASP A 154 23.57 -28.17 -35.52
N TYR A 155 23.01 -29.02 -34.64
CA TYR A 155 22.86 -30.45 -34.89
C TYR A 155 21.95 -30.74 -36.09
N GLN A 156 20.82 -30.03 -36.22
CA GLN A 156 19.92 -30.17 -37.37
C GLN A 156 20.55 -29.71 -38.69
N GLN A 157 21.42 -28.71 -38.65
CA GLN A 157 22.06 -28.16 -39.85
C GLN A 157 23.28 -28.98 -40.33
N GLY A 158 23.56 -30.12 -39.69
CA GLY A 158 24.71 -30.97 -40.03
C GLY A 158 26.06 -30.31 -39.71
N GLN A 159 26.05 -29.21 -38.97
CA GLN A 159 27.25 -28.53 -38.48
C GLN A 159 27.63 -29.15 -37.13
N SER A 160 28.13 -30.38 -37.17
CA SER A 160 28.96 -30.90 -36.08
C SER A 160 30.42 -30.91 -36.54
N PRO A 161 31.42 -30.67 -35.67
CA PRO A 161 32.77 -31.16 -35.93
C PRO A 161 32.80 -32.69 -36.06
#